data_AF-A0ABD7V1W8-F1
#
_entry.id   AF-A0ABD7V1W8-F1
#
_cell.length_a   1.000
_cell.length_b   1.000
_cell.length_c   1.000
_cell.angle_alpha   90.00
_cell.angle_beta   90.00
_cell.angle_gamma   90.00
#
_symmetry.space_group_name_H-M   'P 1'
#
loop_
_entity.id
_entity.type
_entity.pdbx_description
1 polymer ?
#
loop_
_entity_poly.entity_id
_entity_poly.type
_entity_poly.pdbx_seq_one_letter_code
_entity_poly.pdbx_strand_id
1 'polypeptide(L)'
;MKWIGGDTGRPHRPSFVRVGHKAVLIDLGALFPNAPHFVGEYHPDGLQIRSVHLGVLTEWGRDEWGAWYGKVTYTITAKDRQEKVTHWVPGWALRPAGDPPVTRRPQSDGQVPGQNPDRPPRPDRHRHGG
;
A
#
# COMPACT_ATOMS: atom_id res chain seq x y z
N MET A 1 20.70 -47.06 6.61
CA MET A 1 19.24 -47.10 6.41
C MET A 1 18.84 -46.01 5.42
N LYS A 2 18.31 -46.41 4.26
CA LYS A 2 17.87 -45.52 3.18
C LYS A 2 16.38 -45.25 3.37
N TRP A 3 16.00 -44.03 3.75
CA TRP A 3 14.61 -43.61 3.78
C TRP A 3 14.13 -43.36 2.35
N ILE A 4 13.36 -44.30 1.81
CA ILE A 4 12.56 -44.06 0.60
C ILE A 4 11.23 -43.50 1.10
N GLY A 5 11.22 -42.21 1.39
CA GLY A 5 10.01 -41.46 1.73
C GLY A 5 9.23 -41.21 0.45
N GLY A 6 8.05 -41.82 0.33
CA GLY A 6 7.18 -41.72 -0.82
C GLY A 6 6.87 -40.27 -1.17
N ASP A 7 7.22 -39.90 -2.40
CA ASP A 7 6.72 -38.71 -3.05
C ASP A 7 5.20 -38.90 -3.16
N THR A 8 4.44 -38.25 -2.27
CA THR A 8 3.00 -38.17 -2.45
C THR A 8 2.83 -37.48 -3.79
N GLY A 9 2.31 -38.14 -4.83
CA GLY A 9 2.26 -37.65 -6.22
C GLY A 9 1.45 -36.36 -6.48
N ARG A 10 1.36 -35.48 -5.47
CA ARG A 10 0.92 -34.10 -5.53
C ARG A 10 1.96 -33.30 -6.32
N PRO A 11 1.56 -32.66 -7.43
CA PRO A 11 2.45 -31.78 -8.16
C PRO A 11 3.03 -30.71 -7.22
N HIS A 12 4.36 -30.66 -7.12
CA HIS A 12 5.03 -29.57 -6.41
C HIS A 12 4.70 -28.27 -7.16
N ARG A 13 4.01 -27.34 -6.49
CA ARG A 13 3.74 -26.02 -7.10
C ARG A 13 5.08 -25.34 -7.37
N PRO A 14 5.30 -24.77 -8.56
CA PRO A 14 6.58 -24.14 -8.89
C PRO A 14 6.85 -22.97 -7.94
N SER A 15 8.09 -22.86 -7.47
CA SER A 15 8.52 -21.75 -6.61
C SER A 15 8.58 -20.42 -7.36
N PHE A 16 8.76 -20.46 -8.69
CA PHE A 16 8.81 -19.29 -9.56
C PHE A 16 7.86 -19.44 -10.74
N VAL A 17 7.11 -18.39 -11.06
CA VAL A 17 6.12 -18.35 -12.15
C VAL A 17 6.28 -17.05 -12.93
N ARG A 18 6.76 -17.13 -14.17
CA ARG A 18 6.79 -15.99 -15.10
C ARG A 18 5.37 -15.67 -15.58
N VAL A 19 5.01 -14.39 -15.61
CA VAL A 19 3.63 -13.97 -15.94
C VAL A 19 3.53 -12.99 -17.11
N GLY A 20 4.63 -12.74 -17.83
CA GLY A 20 4.70 -11.68 -18.84
C GLY A 20 4.61 -10.30 -18.18
N HIS A 21 4.38 -9.24 -18.95
CA HIS A 21 4.26 -7.89 -18.40
C HIS A 21 2.83 -7.61 -17.95
N LYS A 22 2.59 -7.55 -16.63
CA LYS A 22 1.29 -7.22 -16.05
C LYS A 22 1.34 -5.91 -15.27
N ALA A 23 0.42 -4.99 -15.56
CA ALA A 23 0.29 -3.75 -14.83
C ALA A 23 -0.24 -4.00 -13.41
N VAL A 24 0.47 -3.49 -12.41
CA VAL A 24 0.11 -3.62 -10.98
C VAL A 24 0.29 -2.28 -10.26
N LEU A 25 -0.52 -2.05 -9.24
CA LEU A 25 -0.30 -1.01 -8.24
C LEU A 25 0.53 -1.59 -7.09
N ILE A 26 1.52 -0.82 -6.66
CA ILE A 26 2.43 -1.11 -5.54
C ILE A 26 2.11 -0.15 -4.40
N ASP A 27 1.82 -0.64 -3.18
CA ASP A 27 1.68 0.22 -2.00
C ASP A 27 3.02 0.32 -1.25
N LEU A 28 3.87 1.28 -1.63
CA LEU A 28 5.17 1.49 -0.97
C LEU A 28 5.00 2.01 0.46
N GLY A 29 3.92 2.72 0.76
CA GLY A 29 3.63 3.17 2.13
C GLY A 29 3.37 2.02 3.09
N ALA A 30 2.86 0.89 2.60
CA ALA A 30 2.70 -0.31 3.40
C ALA A 30 4.01 -1.13 3.52
N LEU A 31 4.88 -1.08 2.51
CA LEU A 31 6.21 -1.72 2.54
C LEU A 31 7.21 -0.99 3.44
N PHE A 32 7.13 0.34 3.46
CA PHE A 32 8.02 1.21 4.21
C PHE A 32 7.21 2.03 5.23
N PRO A 33 6.63 1.36 6.24
CA PRO A 33 5.89 2.06 7.27
C PRO A 33 6.82 2.97 8.06
N ASN A 34 6.25 3.99 8.68
CA ASN A 34 6.99 4.82 9.61
C ASN A 34 7.52 3.97 10.77
N ALA A 35 8.73 4.27 11.21
CA ALA A 35 9.19 3.78 12.50
C ALA A 35 8.18 4.20 13.59
N PRO A 36 7.91 3.34 14.58
CA PRO A 36 7.15 3.76 15.76
C PRO A 36 7.78 5.03 16.36
N HIS A 37 6.96 6.00 16.74
CA HIS A 37 7.39 7.32 17.24
C HIS A 37 8.20 8.17 16.23
N PHE A 38 8.06 7.92 14.94
CA PHE A 38 8.67 8.78 13.92
C PHE A 38 8.21 10.23 14.07
N VAL A 39 9.16 11.10 14.41
CA VAL A 39 9.03 12.55 14.29
C VAL A 39 9.93 12.94 13.12
N GLY A 40 9.35 13.54 12.09
CA GLY A 40 10.11 13.98 10.93
C GLY A 40 9.39 15.11 10.21
N GLU A 41 10.17 15.88 9.47
CA GLU A 41 9.67 17.01 8.69
C GLU A 41 9.31 16.59 7.28
N TYR A 42 8.32 17.27 6.70
CA TYR A 42 7.96 17.06 5.31
C TYR A 42 8.98 17.75 4.40
N HIS A 43 9.66 16.96 3.56
CA HIS A 43 10.56 17.47 2.54
C HIS A 43 9.90 17.28 1.16
N PRO A 44 9.38 18.34 0.52
CA PRO A 44 8.66 18.23 -0.76
C PRO A 44 9.53 17.68 -1.89
N ASP A 45 10.83 17.97 -1.87
CA ASP A 45 11.83 17.47 -2.83
C ASP A 45 12.33 16.05 -2.50
N GLY A 46 11.82 15.45 -1.42
CA GLY A 46 12.22 14.12 -0.96
C GLY A 46 11.72 12.98 -1.84
N LEU A 47 12.28 11.79 -1.60
CA LEU A 47 11.89 10.57 -2.28
C LEU A 47 10.43 10.21 -1.98
N GLN A 48 9.61 10.04 -3.03
CA GLN A 48 8.19 9.74 -2.91
C GLN A 48 7.93 8.25 -2.62
N ILE A 49 8.38 7.80 -1.45
CA ILE A 49 8.33 6.39 -1.01
C ILE A 49 7.04 6.03 -0.25
N ARG A 50 6.25 7.03 0.15
CA ARG A 50 5.03 6.84 0.96
C ARG A 50 3.74 6.97 0.14
N SER A 51 3.73 6.38 -1.04
CA SER A 51 2.61 6.46 -1.98
C SER A 51 2.41 5.15 -2.77
N VAL A 52 1.31 5.10 -3.52
CA VAL A 52 1.01 3.99 -4.44
C VAL A 52 1.60 4.30 -5.80
N HIS A 53 2.33 3.36 -6.39
CA HIS A 53 2.97 3.51 -7.70
C HIS A 53 2.46 2.48 -8.70
N LEU A 54 2.36 2.87 -9.97
CA LEU A 54 2.15 1.93 -11.07
C LEU A 54 3.47 1.22 -11.39
N GLY A 55 3.40 -0.10 -11.55
CA GLY A 55 4.54 -0.93 -11.91
C GLY A 55 4.15 -2.03 -12.89
N VAL A 56 5.18 -2.73 -13.36
CA VAL A 56 5.08 -3.90 -14.23
C VAL A 56 5.61 -5.12 -13.48
N LEU A 57 4.72 -6.04 -13.17
CA LEU A 57 5.02 -7.35 -12.64
C LEU A 57 5.46 -8.27 -13.79
N THR A 58 6.59 -8.97 -13.61
CA THR A 58 7.10 -9.93 -14.60
C THR A 58 7.12 -11.37 -14.12
N GLU A 59 7.21 -11.58 -12.81
CA GLU A 59 7.45 -12.88 -12.21
C GLU A 59 6.91 -12.94 -10.79
N TRP A 60 6.33 -14.08 -10.40
CA TRP A 60 6.05 -14.43 -9.03
C TRP A 60 7.12 -15.39 -8.50
N GLY A 61 7.52 -15.21 -7.25
CA GLY A 61 8.44 -16.08 -6.51
C GLY A 61 7.88 -16.40 -5.14
N ARG A 62 8.16 -17.60 -4.62
CA ARG A 62 7.92 -17.97 -3.23
C ARG A 62 9.20 -17.86 -2.43
N ASP A 63 9.08 -17.40 -1.20
CA ASP A 63 10.16 -17.50 -0.21
C ASP A 63 10.24 -18.91 0.42
N GLU A 64 11.22 -19.09 1.29
CA GLU A 64 11.50 -20.31 2.05
C GLU A 64 10.28 -20.82 2.86
N TRP A 65 9.36 -19.92 3.22
CA TRP A 65 8.17 -20.19 4.03
C TRP A 65 6.88 -20.23 3.20
N GLY A 66 6.98 -20.13 1.88
CA GLY A 66 5.88 -20.25 0.93
C GLY A 66 5.07 -18.96 0.70
N ALA A 67 5.49 -17.81 1.25
CA ALA A 67 4.87 -16.53 0.98
C ALA A 67 5.23 -16.06 -0.44
N TRP A 68 4.28 -15.41 -1.12
CA TRP A 68 4.44 -14.96 -2.50
C TRP A 68 4.97 -13.54 -2.60
N TYR A 69 5.87 -13.33 -3.56
CA TYR A 69 6.48 -12.06 -3.92
C TYR A 69 6.41 -11.85 -5.42
N GLY A 70 6.11 -10.64 -5.87
CA GLY A 70 6.14 -10.25 -7.26
C GLY A 70 7.40 -9.45 -7.59
N LYS A 71 8.12 -9.82 -8.66
CA LYS A 71 9.19 -9.01 -9.23
C LYS A 71 8.57 -7.89 -10.05
N VAL A 72 8.59 -6.68 -9.50
CA VAL A 72 7.93 -5.51 -10.09
C VAL A 72 8.95 -4.44 -10.44
N THR A 73 8.85 -3.91 -11.65
CA THR A 73 9.57 -2.69 -12.05
C THR A 73 8.63 -1.49 -12.00
N TYR A 74 8.98 -0.45 -11.25
CA TYR A 74 8.20 0.80 -11.14
C TYR A 74 9.13 2.01 -11.17
N THR A 75 8.56 3.20 -11.27
CA THR A 75 9.31 4.45 -11.23
C THR A 75 9.04 5.15 -9.91
N ILE A 76 10.09 5.59 -9.22
CA ILE A 76 9.98 6.45 -8.04
C ILE A 76 10.43 7.86 -8.40
N THR A 77 9.71 8.85 -7.89
CA THR A 77 9.98 10.26 -8.14
C THR A 77 10.72 10.88 -6.96
N ALA A 78 11.72 11.71 -7.24
CA ALA A 78 12.34 12.61 -6.28
C ALA A 78 12.58 13.95 -6.99
N LYS A 79 11.82 14.99 -6.59
CA LYS A 79 11.83 16.31 -7.25
C LYS A 79 11.64 16.21 -8.78
N ASP A 80 12.69 16.46 -9.54
CA ASP A 80 12.79 16.47 -11.00
C ASP A 80 13.36 15.16 -11.57
N ARG A 81 13.67 14.20 -10.71
CA ARG A 81 14.25 12.91 -11.07
C ARG A 81 13.20 11.80 -11.04
N GLN A 82 13.28 10.91 -12.02
CA GLN A 82 12.53 9.67 -12.10
C GLN A 82 13.49 8.49 -12.13
N GLU A 83 13.34 7.57 -11.18
CA GLU A 83 14.23 6.42 -11.04
C GLU A 83 13.47 5.11 -11.21
N LYS A 84 14.00 4.24 -12.07
CA LYS A 84 13.42 2.92 -12.31
C LYS A 84 13.95 1.92 -11.29
N VAL A 85 13.06 1.34 -10.51
CA VAL A 85 13.39 0.36 -9.46
C VAL A 85 12.78 -0.99 -9.83
N THR A 86 13.58 -2.05 -9.73
CA THR A 86 13.09 -3.44 -9.77
C THR A 86 13.15 -4.04 -8.36
N HIS A 87 12.02 -4.53 -7.85
CA HIS A 87 11.88 -4.97 -6.46
C HIS A 87 11.07 -6.26 -6.37
N TRP A 88 11.48 -7.19 -5.50
CA TRP A 88 10.64 -8.30 -5.07
C TRP A 88 9.69 -7.82 -3.97
N VAL A 89 8.42 -7.65 -4.31
CA VAL A 89 7.42 -7.06 -3.43
C VAL A 89 6.48 -8.13 -2.89
N PRO A 90 6.24 -8.20 -1.58
CA PRO A 90 5.24 -9.09 -1.00
C PRO A 90 3.89 -8.97 -1.72
N GLY A 91 3.26 -10.10 -2.03
CA GLY A 91 2.02 -10.13 -2.80
C GLY A 91 0.87 -9.34 -2.15
N TRP A 92 0.86 -9.20 -0.83
CA TRP A 92 -0.14 -8.40 -0.11
C TRP A 92 -0.03 -6.89 -0.37
N ALA A 93 1.12 -6.40 -0.84
CA ALA A 93 1.34 -5.00 -1.21
C ALA A 93 1.07 -4.72 -2.70
N LEU A 94 0.66 -5.75 -3.46
CA LEU A 94 0.40 -5.66 -4.89
C LEU A 94 -1.10 -5.76 -5.17
N ARG A 95 -1.57 -4.97 -6.13
CA ARG A 95 -2.94 -5.08 -6.67
C ARG A 95 -2.93 -4.98 -8.19
N PRO A 96 -3.83 -5.65 -8.92
CA PRO A 96 -4.04 -5.40 -10.33
C PRO A 96 -4.35 -3.91 -10.60
N ALA A 97 -3.77 -3.33 -11.64
CA ALA A 97 -4.03 -1.92 -11.97
C ALA A 97 -5.44 -1.66 -12.54
N GLY A 98 -6.16 -2.72 -12.93
CA GLY A 98 -7.56 -2.65 -13.37
C GLY A 98 -8.58 -2.66 -12.22
N ASP A 99 -8.15 -2.89 -10.98
CA ASP A 99 -9.04 -2.83 -9.82
C ASP A 99 -9.21 -1.37 -9.37
N PRO A 100 -10.42 -0.96 -8.95
CA PRO A 100 -10.62 0.38 -8.42
C PRO A 100 -9.71 0.62 -7.21
N PRO A 101 -9.05 1.78 -7.11
CA PRO A 101 -8.18 2.07 -5.98
C PRO A 101 -9.01 2.01 -4.69
N VAL A 102 -8.55 1.21 -3.70
CA VAL A 102 -8.98 1.44 -2.32
C VAL A 102 -8.45 2.82 -1.94
N THR A 103 -9.29 3.84 -2.08
CA THR A 103 -9.05 5.17 -1.52
C THR A 103 -8.97 4.99 -0.01
N ARG A 104 -7.73 4.94 0.52
CA ARG A 104 -7.48 5.22 1.93
C ARG A 104 -8.05 6.62 2.13
N ARG A 105 -9.19 6.74 2.84
CA ARG A 105 -9.81 8.04 3.10
C ARG A 105 -8.70 8.95 3.66
N PRO A 106 -8.57 10.20 3.19
CA PRO A 106 -7.73 11.17 3.87
C PRO A 106 -8.10 11.11 5.35
N GLN A 107 -7.11 10.86 6.20
CA GLN A 107 -7.28 11.00 7.64
C GLN A 107 -7.63 12.47 7.83
N SER A 108 -8.92 12.73 8.02
CA SER A 108 -9.46 14.06 8.26
C SER A 108 -8.93 14.51 9.60
N ASP A 109 -7.76 15.13 9.58
CA ASP A 109 -7.25 15.89 10.70
C ASP A 109 -8.25 17.02 10.98
N GLY A 110 -9.00 16.87 12.07
CA GLY A 110 -9.53 18.01 12.81
C GLY A 110 -10.90 18.58 12.45
N GLN A 111 -11.84 17.85 11.84
CA GLN A 111 -13.24 18.33 11.84
C GLN A 111 -13.87 18.11 13.23
N VAL A 112 -13.78 19.13 14.08
CA VAL A 112 -14.57 19.21 15.32
C VAL A 112 -16.06 19.24 14.94
N PRO A 113 -16.90 18.31 15.44
CA PRO A 113 -18.32 18.31 15.13
C PRO A 113 -19.00 19.51 15.79
N GLY A 114 -19.45 20.49 15.01
CA GLY A 114 -20.28 21.58 15.56
C GLY A 114 -20.32 22.89 14.80
N GLN A 115 -19.36 23.17 13.91
CA GLN A 115 -19.32 24.45 13.19
C GLN A 115 -19.78 24.25 11.75
N ASN A 116 -21.10 24.31 11.54
CA ASN A 116 -21.67 24.52 10.22
C ASN A 116 -21.97 26.02 10.08
N PRO A 117 -21.25 26.78 9.22
CA PRO A 117 -21.40 28.23 9.10
C PRO A 117 -22.79 28.68 8.63
N ASP A 118 -23.57 27.76 8.04
CA ASP A 118 -24.94 28.03 7.56
C ASP A 118 -26.04 27.70 8.58
N ARG A 119 -25.67 27.33 9.81
CA ARG A 119 -26.66 27.06 10.86
C ARG A 119 -27.12 28.38 11.48
N PRO A 120 -28.42 28.76 11.38
CA PRO A 120 -28.90 29.96 12.05
C PRO A 120 -28.71 29.85 13.57
N PRO A 121 -28.39 30.96 14.27
CA PRO A 121 -28.22 30.95 15.71
C PRO A 121 -29.49 30.42 16.40
N ARG A 122 -29.31 29.58 17.42
CA ARG A 122 -30.44 29.07 18.20
C ARG A 122 -31.14 30.26 18.87
N PRO A 123 -32.49 30.32 18.83
CA PRO A 123 -33.19 31.40 19.51
C PRO A 123 -32.96 31.30 21.02
N ASP A 124 -32.63 32.43 21.63
CA ASP A 124 -32.43 32.56 23.07
C ASP A 124 -33.68 32.11 23.82
N ARG A 125 -33.50 31.07 24.63
CA ARG A 125 -34.57 30.53 25.45
C ARG A 125 -34.71 31.43 26.68
N HIS A 126 -35.43 32.54 26.53
CA HIS A 126 -36.01 33.22 27.67
C HIS A 126 -37.04 32.30 28.34
N ARG A 127 -36.78 31.92 29.59
CA ARG A 127 -37.80 31.59 30.60
C ARG A 127 -37.25 32.11 31.92
N HIS A 128 -37.64 33.32 32.32
CA HIS A 128 -38.79 33.60 33.19
C HIS A 128 -38.70 32.87 34.52
N GLY A 129 -38.41 33.65 35.56
CA GLY A 129 -38.57 33.25 36.94
C GLY A 129 -40.04 33.06 37.33
N GLY A 130 -40.21 32.37 38.44
CA GLY A 130 -41.45 32.07 39.15
C GLY A 130 -41.11 31.14 40.29
#